data_AF-A0A8R7V603-F1
#
_entry.id   AF-A0A8R7V603-F1
#
_cell.length_a   1.000
_cell.length_b   1.000
_cell.length_c   1.000
_cell.angle_alpha   90.00
_cell.angle_beta   90.00
_cell.angle_gamma   90.00
#
_symmetry.space_group_name_H-M   'P 1'
#
loop_
_entity.id
_entity.type
_entity.pdbx_description
1 polymer ?
#
loop_
_entity_poly.entity_id
_entity_poly.type
_entity_poly.pdbx_seq_one_letter_code
_entity_poly.pdbx_strand_id
1 'polypeptide(L)'
;MNKQNIFEGKRYEVLNLGGSIDKESDVGKKLLDIKAKGSQLLLEISECKQTLEQESNITARFPAAVQEMDIKSLEEEYKGLQGDGAGEAEYFQSLEEQIIKMKGVSDPIKCCCGLEYNVELGGESMGVR
;
A
#
# COMPACT_ATOMS: atom_id res chain seq x y z
N MET A 1 9.56 9.94 29.78
CA MET A 1 10.99 9.71 29.45
C MET A 1 11.09 9.56 27.94
N ASN A 2 11.57 10.58 27.25
CA ASN A 2 11.62 10.67 25.80
C ASN A 2 12.98 10.12 25.31
N LYS A 3 13.00 8.99 24.60
CA LYS A 3 14.23 8.44 24.03
C LYS A 3 14.42 9.02 22.63
N GLN A 4 15.12 10.16 22.56
CA GLN A 4 15.69 10.67 21.32
C GLN A 4 16.82 9.73 20.89
N ASN A 5 16.57 8.88 19.90
CA ASN A 5 17.61 8.08 19.25
C ASN A 5 18.39 8.98 18.29
N ILE A 6 19.46 9.59 18.80
CA ILE A 6 20.48 10.25 18.00
C ILE A 6 21.27 9.13 17.32
N PHE A 7 20.95 8.84 16.07
CA PHE A 7 21.80 7.98 15.25
C PHE A 7 23.04 8.78 14.86
N GLU A 8 24.12 8.58 15.61
CA GLU A 8 25.48 8.98 15.22
C GLU A 8 25.83 8.23 13.93
N GLY A 9 25.54 8.87 12.79
CA GLY A 9 26.08 8.47 11.51
C GLY A 9 27.60 8.55 11.59
N LYS A 10 28.27 7.40 11.71
CA LYS A 10 29.71 7.30 11.48
C LYS A 10 29.95 7.87 10.07
N ARG A 11 30.52 9.08 10.01
CA ARG A 11 31.02 9.68 8.79
C ARG A 11 32.06 8.72 8.24
N TYR A 12 31.72 8.02 7.16
CA TYR A 12 32.70 7.28 6.39
C TYR A 12 33.69 8.33 5.88
N GLU A 13 34.90 8.29 6.41
CA GLU A 13 35.97 9.20 6.04
C GLU A 13 36.14 9.15 4.52
N VAL A 14 35.94 10.31 3.89
CA VAL A 14 36.35 10.51 2.51
C VAL A 14 37.84 10.23 2.48
N LEU A 15 38.24 9.11 1.86
CA LEU A 15 39.63 8.83 1.55
C LEU A 15 40.12 9.95 0.64
N ASN A 16 40.66 11.01 1.25
CA ASN A 16 41.41 12.05 0.56
C ASN A 16 42.72 11.39 0.14
N LEU A 17 42.72 10.80 -1.05
CA LEU A 17 43.93 10.49 -1.80
C LEU A 17 44.59 11.83 -2.16
N GLY A 18 45.36 12.35 -1.18
CA GLY A 18 46.13 13.58 -1.28
C GLY A 18 47.31 13.39 -2.23
N GLY A 19 47.04 13.49 -3.53
CA GLY A 19 48.06 13.68 -4.56
C GLY A 19 47.58 14.78 -5.50
N SER A 20 48.36 15.87 -5.62
CA SER A 20 48.11 16.90 -6.64
C SER A 20 48.49 16.33 -8.00
N ILE A 21 47.55 15.69 -8.68
CA ILE A 21 47.70 15.21 -10.07
C ILE A 21 47.15 16.28 -11.00
N ASP A 22 47.92 16.62 -12.04
CA ASP A 22 47.49 17.56 -13.07
C ASP A 22 46.18 17.08 -13.69
N LYS A 23 45.12 17.86 -13.47
CA LYS A 23 43.73 17.53 -13.86
C LYS A 23 43.54 17.38 -15.36
N GLU A 24 44.48 17.91 -16.16
CA GLU A 24 44.48 17.81 -17.62
C GLU A 24 45.11 16.52 -18.14
N SER A 25 45.90 15.81 -17.31
CA SER A 25 46.46 14.51 -17.66
C SER A 25 45.38 13.43 -17.75
N ASP A 26 45.59 12.43 -18.61
CA ASP A 26 44.69 11.27 -18.74
C ASP A 26 44.47 10.56 -17.38
N VAL A 27 45.52 10.49 -16.56
CA VAL A 27 45.46 9.93 -15.19
C VAL A 27 44.60 10.79 -14.27
N GLY A 28 44.74 12.13 -14.33
CA GLY A 28 43.93 13.06 -13.55
C GLY A 28 42.43 12.96 -13.89
N LYS A 29 42.09 12.83 -15.18
CA LYS A 29 40.70 12.63 -15.63
C LYS A 29 40.12 11.31 -15.13
N LYS A 30 40.87 10.20 -15.24
CA LYS A 30 40.45 8.89 -14.71
C LYS A 30 40.23 8.91 -13.20
N LEU A 31 41.08 9.60 -12.44
CA LEU A 31 40.90 9.74 -10.99
C LEU A 31 39.62 10.50 -10.63
N LEU A 32 39.31 11.59 -11.34
CA LEU A 32 38.08 12.35 -11.14
C LEU A 32 36.83 11.53 -11.46
N ASP A 33 36.86 10.75 -12.55
CA ASP A 33 35.77 9.84 -12.93
C ASP A 33 35.55 8.75 -11.87
N ILE A 34 36.62 8.13 -11.36
CA ILE A 34 36.54 7.16 -10.25
C ILE A 34 35.94 7.80 -9.00
N LYS A 35 36.35 9.03 -8.67
CA LYS A 35 35.81 9.75 -7.50
C LYS A 35 34.32 10.08 -7.66
N ALA A 36 33.90 10.49 -8.86
CA ALA A 36 32.50 10.75 -9.17
C ALA A 36 31.66 9.47 -9.06
N LYS A 37 32.10 8.38 -9.69
CA LYS A 37 31.45 7.06 -9.61
C LYS A 37 31.40 6.53 -8.17
N GLY A 38 32.48 6.70 -7.40
CA GLY A 38 32.50 6.32 -5.99
C GLY A 38 31.50 7.10 -5.15
N SER A 39 31.35 8.41 -5.41
CA SER A 39 30.35 9.24 -4.74
C SER A 39 28.92 8.83 -5.11
N GLN A 40 28.68 8.48 -6.38
CA GLN A 40 27.40 7.97 -6.88
C GLN A 40 27.03 6.63 -6.21
N LEU A 41 27.97 5.68 -6.13
CA LEU A 41 27.75 4.41 -5.45
C LEU A 41 27.43 4.59 -3.96
N LEU A 42 28.10 5.54 -3.29
CA LEU A 42 27.81 5.83 -1.88
C LEU A 42 26.39 6.38 -1.69
N LEU A 43 25.91 7.21 -2.63
CA LEU A 43 24.53 7.68 -2.62
C LEU A 43 23.56 6.52 -2.79
N GLU A 44 23.75 5.68 -3.81
CA GLU A 44 22.90 4.50 -4.08
C GLU A 44 22.87 3.54 -2.88
N ILE A 45 24.02 3.29 -2.23
CA ILE A 45 24.08 2.47 -1.01
C ILE A 45 23.24 3.09 0.11
N SER A 46 23.26 4.41 0.26
CA SER A 46 22.48 5.10 1.29
C SER A 46 20.98 5.00 1.04
N GLU A 47 20.56 5.12 -0.22
CA GLU A 47 19.16 4.97 -0.65
C GLU A 47 18.69 3.53 -0.44
N CYS A 48 19.48 2.52 -0.85
CA CYS A 48 19.16 1.11 -0.62
C CYS A 48 19.00 0.80 0.86
N LYS A 49 19.86 1.33 1.73
CA LYS A 49 19.74 1.15 3.18
C LYS A 49 18.45 1.76 3.72
N GLN A 50 18.08 2.95 3.25
CA GLN A 50 16.85 3.60 3.66
C GLN A 50 15.61 2.79 3.25
N THR A 51 15.57 2.32 1.99
CA THR A 51 14.47 1.47 1.50
C THR A 51 14.38 0.16 2.28
N LEU A 52 15.51 -0.51 2.54
CA LEU A 52 15.53 -1.75 3.30
C LEU A 52 14.99 -1.57 4.73
N GLU A 53 15.37 -0.48 5.39
CA GLU A 53 14.85 -0.13 6.72
C GLU A 53 13.34 0.16 6.68
N GLN A 54 12.86 0.86 5.64
CA GLN A 54 11.43 1.11 5.46
C GLN A 54 10.64 -0.19 5.27
N GLU A 55 11.09 -1.07 4.40
CA GLU A 55 10.48 -2.38 4.16
C GLU A 55 10.50 -3.25 5.43
N SER A 56 11.64 -3.31 6.14
CA SER A 56 11.74 -4.03 7.41
C SER A 56 10.74 -3.53 8.45
N ASN A 57 10.57 -2.20 8.57
CA ASN A 57 9.58 -1.60 9.46
C ASN A 57 8.14 -1.89 9.03
N ILE A 58 7.86 -2.01 7.73
CA ILE A 58 6.55 -2.42 7.22
C ILE A 58 6.30 -3.89 7.58
N THR A 59 7.25 -4.78 7.29
CA THR A 59 7.14 -6.21 7.61
C THR A 59 6.89 -6.43 9.10
N ALA A 60 7.60 -5.69 9.97
CA ALA A 60 7.45 -5.78 11.42
C ALA A 60 6.07 -5.37 11.95
N ARG A 61 5.26 -4.63 11.17
CA ARG A 61 3.89 -4.24 11.56
C ARG A 61 2.88 -5.36 11.37
N PHE A 62 3.18 -6.35 10.55
CA PHE A 62 2.26 -7.48 10.35
C PHE A 62 2.27 -8.42 11.56
N PRO A 63 1.21 -9.19 11.81
CA PRO A 63 1.22 -10.24 12.82
C PRO A 63 2.32 -11.27 12.57
N ALA A 64 2.87 -11.88 13.62
CA ALA A 64 3.94 -12.88 13.53
C ALA A 64 3.57 -14.04 12.59
N ALA A 65 2.32 -14.51 12.64
CA ALA A 65 1.83 -15.57 11.76
C ALA A 65 1.93 -15.23 10.25
N VAL A 66 1.83 -13.94 9.89
CA VAL A 66 1.98 -13.47 8.51
C VAL A 66 3.46 -13.32 8.15
N GLN A 67 4.29 -12.85 9.09
CA GLN A 67 5.74 -12.71 8.88
C GLN A 67 6.46 -14.06 8.73
N GLU A 68 5.98 -15.09 9.43
CA GLU A 68 6.55 -16.44 9.42
C GLU A 68 6.04 -17.32 8.27
N MET A 69 4.99 -16.87 7.56
CA MET A 69 4.41 -17.60 6.43
C MET A 69 5.39 -17.62 5.26
N ASP A 70 5.47 -18.75 4.56
CA ASP A 70 6.27 -18.81 3.35
C ASP A 70 5.62 -18.03 2.19
N ILE A 71 6.45 -17.55 1.27
CA ILE A 71 6.02 -16.69 0.16
C ILE A 71 4.93 -17.38 -0.68
N LYS A 72 5.00 -18.70 -0.88
CA LYS A 72 4.03 -19.40 -1.71
C LYS A 72 2.66 -19.45 -1.03
N SER A 73 2.61 -19.74 0.27
CA SER A 73 1.36 -19.65 1.03
C SER A 73 0.79 -18.23 1.05
N LEU A 74 1.63 -17.20 1.20
CA LEU A 74 1.20 -15.79 1.10
C LEU A 74 0.57 -15.47 -0.27
N GLU A 75 1.17 -15.95 -1.36
CA GLU A 75 0.63 -15.76 -2.73
C GLU A 75 -0.71 -16.48 -2.93
N GLU A 76 -0.85 -17.69 -2.40
CA GLU A 76 -2.10 -18.47 -2.46
C GLU A 76 -3.23 -17.79 -1.67
N GLU A 77 -2.96 -17.36 -0.44
CA GLU A 77 -3.92 -16.62 0.40
C GLU A 77 -4.31 -15.29 -0.24
N TYR A 78 -3.34 -14.54 -0.78
CA TYR A 78 -3.62 -13.28 -1.48
C TYR A 78 -4.55 -13.49 -2.68
N LYS A 79 -4.34 -14.56 -3.45
CA LYS A 79 -5.22 -14.92 -4.58
C LYS A 79 -6.62 -15.33 -4.09
N GLY A 80 -6.70 -16.07 -2.99
CA GLY A 80 -7.97 -16.42 -2.33
C GLY A 80 -8.77 -15.16 -1.98
N LEU A 81 -8.14 -14.23 -1.26
CA LEU A 81 -8.76 -12.96 -0.86
C LEU A 81 -9.22 -12.10 -2.05
N GLN A 82 -8.48 -12.10 -3.16
CA GLN A 82 -8.93 -11.43 -4.38
C GLN A 82 -10.20 -12.06 -4.95
N GLY A 83 -10.30 -13.38 -4.91
CA GLY A 83 -11.51 -14.11 -5.32
C GLY A 83 -12.70 -13.80 -4.43
N ASP A 84 -12.49 -13.80 -3.12
CA ASP A 84 -13.53 -13.47 -2.14
C ASP A 84 -14.07 -12.05 -2.35
N GLY A 85 -13.17 -11.07 -2.54
CA GLY A 85 -13.56 -9.68 -2.81
C GLY A 85 -14.39 -9.52 -4.09
N ALA A 86 -14.10 -10.30 -5.14
CA ALA A 86 -14.91 -10.31 -6.36
C ALA A 86 -16.31 -10.90 -6.10
N GLY A 87 -16.38 -12.02 -5.37
CA GLY A 87 -17.65 -12.63 -4.99
C GLY A 87 -18.52 -11.74 -4.10
N GLU A 88 -17.92 -11.03 -3.14
CA GLU A 88 -18.62 -10.06 -2.31
C GLU A 88 -19.18 -8.90 -3.15
N ALA A 89 -18.39 -8.37 -4.09
CA ALA A 89 -18.84 -7.29 -4.98
C ALA A 89 -20.03 -7.71 -5.85
N GLU A 90 -19.99 -8.92 -6.43
CA GLU A 90 -21.11 -9.49 -7.19
C GLU A 90 -22.36 -9.67 -6.32
N TYR A 91 -22.19 -10.15 -5.09
CA TYR A 91 -23.29 -10.30 -4.15
C TYR A 91 -23.91 -8.94 -3.80
N PHE A 92 -23.10 -7.93 -3.48
CA PHE A 92 -23.57 -6.57 -3.22
C PHE A 92 -24.34 -6.00 -4.41
N GLN A 93 -23.83 -6.16 -5.63
CA GLN A 93 -24.52 -5.73 -6.84
C GLN A 93 -25.88 -6.43 -6.98
N SER A 94 -25.95 -7.74 -6.72
CA SER A 94 -27.21 -8.49 -6.77
C SER A 94 -28.24 -7.99 -5.75
N LEU A 95 -27.80 -7.58 -4.56
CA LEU A 95 -28.66 -7.00 -3.54
C LEU A 95 -29.17 -5.62 -3.96
N GLU A 96 -28.31 -4.78 -4.53
CA GLU A 96 -28.72 -3.48 -5.07
C GLU A 96 -29.78 -3.65 -6.17
N GLU A 97 -29.59 -4.59 -7.08
CA GLU A 97 -30.57 -4.90 -8.12
C GLU A 97 -31.92 -5.38 -7.54
N GLN A 98 -31.89 -6.21 -6.49
CA GLN A 98 -33.10 -6.64 -5.81
C GLN A 98 -33.80 -5.48 -5.11
N ILE A 99 -33.05 -4.59 -4.45
CA ILE A 99 -33.59 -3.38 -3.84
C ILE A 99 -34.24 -2.49 -4.90
N ILE A 100 -33.60 -2.30 -6.05
CA ILE A 100 -34.17 -1.54 -7.17
C ILE A 100 -35.47 -2.17 -7.66
N LYS A 101 -35.54 -3.51 -7.80
CA LYS A 101 -36.77 -4.21 -8.20
C LYS A 101 -37.90 -4.01 -7.20
N MET A 102 -37.60 -3.95 -5.90
CA MET A 102 -38.60 -3.70 -4.85
C MET A 102 -39.03 -2.23 -4.78
N LYS A 103 -38.12 -1.29 -5.09
CA LYS A 103 -38.44 0.14 -5.18
C LYS A 103 -39.36 0.39 -6.38
N GLY A 104 -40.64 0.64 -6.09
CA GLY A 104 -41.67 0.86 -7.11
C GLY A 104 -42.71 -0.26 -7.20
N VAL A 105 -42.59 -1.33 -6.40
CA VAL A 105 -43.70 -2.24 -6.15
C VAL A 105 -44.69 -1.54 -5.22
N SER A 106 -45.88 -1.25 -5.76
CA SER A 106 -47.02 -0.74 -5.01
C SER A 106 -48.17 -1.74 -5.13
N ASP A 107 -48.52 -2.39 -4.03
CA ASP A 107 -49.65 -3.31 -4.01
C ASP A 107 -50.86 -2.67 -3.32
N PRO A 108 -52.04 -2.69 -3.96
CA PRO A 108 -53.27 -2.24 -3.32
C PRO A 108 -53.72 -3.26 -2.28
N ILE A 109 -53.88 -2.79 -1.04
CA ILE A 109 -54.41 -3.59 0.07
C ILE A 109 -55.82 -3.12 0.38
N LYS A 110 -56.77 -4.06 0.36
CA LYS A 110 -58.16 -3.78 0.74
C LYS A 110 -58.36 -4.00 2.24
N CYS A 111 -58.73 -2.93 2.93
CA CYS A 111 -59.11 -2.95 4.33
C CYS A 111 -60.47 -3.64 4.51
N CYS A 112 -60.65 -4.32 5.65
CA CYS A 112 -61.94 -4.85 6.08
C CYS A 112 -63.04 -3.77 6.23
N CYS A 113 -62.64 -2.50 6.32
CA CYS A 113 -63.50 -1.32 6.26
C CYS A 113 -63.96 -0.92 4.84
N GLY A 114 -63.50 -1.62 3.80
CA GLY A 114 -63.85 -1.38 2.40
C GLY A 114 -62.95 -0.38 1.66
N LEU A 115 -62.05 0.33 2.38
CA LEU A 115 -61.06 1.24 1.80
C LEU A 115 -59.88 0.47 1.19
N GLU A 116 -59.27 1.04 0.16
CA GLU A 116 -58.11 0.48 -0.53
C GLU A 116 -56.90 1.42 -0.36
N TYR A 117 -55.75 0.86 -0.02
CA TYR A 117 -54.51 1.61 0.24
C TYR A 117 -53.40 1.10 -0.66
N ASN A 118 -52.71 1.99 -1.36
CA ASN A 118 -51.47 1.64 -2.04
C ASN A 118 -50.33 1.69 -1.03
N VAL A 119 -49.71 0.55 -0.77
CA VAL A 119 -48.53 0.48 0.10
C VAL A 119 -47.29 0.45 -0.78
N GLU A 120 -46.38 1.41 -0.55
CA GLU A 120 -45.09 1.49 -1.21
C GLU A 120 -43.98 1.11 -0.22
N LEU A 121 -43.00 0.32 -0.66
CA LEU A 121 -41.81 0.06 0.13
C LEU A 121 -40.90 1.30 0.07
N GLY A 122 -40.82 2.03 1.18
CA GLY A 122 -40.03 3.25 1.32
C GLY A 122 -38.56 3.04 1.00
N GLY A 123 -38.06 3.73 -0.03
CA GLY A 123 -36.66 3.69 -0.44
C GLY A 123 -35.80 4.69 0.30
N GLU A 124 -35.56 4.51 1.60
CA GLU A 124 -34.49 5.27 2.25
C GLU A 124 -33.14 4.79 1.71
N SER A 125 -32.41 5.70 1.05
CA SER A 125 -31.05 5.47 0.61
C SER A 125 -30.16 5.24 1.83
N MET A 126 -29.52 4.07 1.94
CA MET A 126 -28.37 3.91 2.82
C MET A 126 -27.25 4.76 2.25
N GLY A 127 -27.18 6.03 2.69
CA GLY A 127 -26.02 6.87 2.45
C GLY A 127 -24.82 6.27 3.16
N VAL A 128 -23.79 5.94 2.39
CA VAL A 128 -22.47 5.60 2.93
C VAL A 128 -21.94 6.85 3.63
N ARG A 129 -21.75 6.78 4.95
CA ARG A 129 -20.96 7.74 5.72
C ARG A 129 -19.51 7.31 5.72
#